data_AF-A0A3D4FG96-F1
#
_entry.id   AF-A0A3D4FG96-F1
#
_cell.length_a   1.000
_cell.length_b   1.000
_cell.length_c   1.000
_cell.angle_alpha   90.00
_cell.angle_beta   90.00
_cell.angle_gamma   90.00
#
_symmetry.space_group_name_H-M   'P 1'
#
loop_
_entity.id
_entity.type
_entity.pdbx_description
1 polymer ?
#
loop_
_entity_poly.entity_id
_entity_poly.type
_entity_poly.pdbx_seq_one_letter_code
_entity_poly.pdbx_strand_id
1 'polypeptide(L)' 'MPSYIEQITKCNALTLMINYIEHSKSTEYYYFGGAYAVDKLGKVIAKKEIGSEGILYIDI' A
#
# COMPACT_ATOMS: atom_id res chain seq x y z
N MET A 1 -3.27 6.07 10.36
CA MET A 1 -3.21 5.11 9.25
C MET A 1 -3.95 5.75 8.08
N PRO A 2 -3.35 5.91 6.89
CA PRO A 2 -4.04 6.46 5.72
C PRO A 2 -5.40 5.79 5.46
N SER A 3 -6.40 6.57 5.03
CA SER A 3 -7.79 6.12 4.87
C SER A 3 -7.95 4.94 3.90
N TYR A 4 -7.11 4.86 2.86
CA TYR A 4 -7.14 3.75 1.91
C TYR A 4 -6.75 2.41 2.55
N ILE A 5 -5.91 2.40 3.59
CA ILE A 5 -5.54 1.16 4.29
C ILE A 5 -6.75 0.63 5.08
N GLU A 6 -7.53 1.54 5.66
CA GLU A 6 -8.76 1.17 6.36
C GLU A 6 -9.85 0.66 5.39
N GLN A 7 -9.83 1.09 4.12
CA GLN A 7 -10.74 0.56 3.11
C GLN A 7 -10.38 -0.87 2.73
N ILE A 8 -9.10 -1.15 2.47
CA ILE A 8 -8.66 -2.49 2.05
C ILE A 8 -8.78 -3.54 3.17
N THR A 9 -8.78 -3.14 4.45
CA THR A 9 -9.03 -4.06 5.57
C THR A 9 -10.47 -4.55 5.65
N LYS A 10 -11.40 -3.97 4.87
CA LYS A 10 -12.82 -4.33 4.86
C LYS A 10 -13.23 -5.13 3.61
N CYS A 11 -12.28 -5.51 2.75
CA CYS A 11 -12.56 -6.19 1.49
C CYS A 11 -12.92 -7.69 1.62
N ASN A 12 -12.72 -8.31 2.80
CA ASN A 12 -12.96 -9.75 3.04
C ASN A 12 -12.27 -10.69 2.02
N ALA A 13 -11.16 -10.23 1.45
CA ALA A 13 -10.37 -10.94 0.47
C ALA A 13 -8.89 -10.61 0.70
N LEU A 14 -8.02 -11.53 0.31
CA LEU A 14 -6.60 -11.22 0.20
C LEU A 14 -6.44 -10.05 -0.78
N THR A 15 -5.91 -8.94 -0.29
CA THR A 15 -5.81 -7.69 -1.03
C THR A 15 -4.37 -7.21 -1.03
N LEU A 16 -3.82 -7.02 -2.23
CA LEU A 16 -2.55 -6.35 -2.44
C LEU A 16 -2.83 -4.93 -2.93
N MET A 17 -2.25 -3.95 -2.25
CA MET A 17 -2.37 -2.54 -2.58
C MET A 17 -0.98 -1.96 -2.83
N ILE A 18 -0.79 -1.31 -3.97
CA ILE A 18 0.47 -0.73 -4.41
C ILE A 18 0.24 0.70 -4.86
N ASN A 19 1.10 1.63 -4.44
CA ASN A 19 1.06 3.02 -4.85
C ASN A 19 2.30 3.39 -5.64
N TYR A 20 2.12 4.32 -6.58
CA TYR A 20 3.24 5.04 -7.16
C TYR A 20 3.95 5.85 -6.08
N ILE A 21 5.27 5.94 -6.22
CA ILE A 21 6.11 6.88 -5.50
C ILE A 21 6.69 7.81 -6.54
N GLU A 22 6.56 9.12 -6.32
CA GLU A 22 7.05 10.11 -7.26
C GLU A 22 8.36 10.73 -6.78
N HIS A 23 9.27 10.93 -7.74
CA HIS A 23 10.52 11.67 -7.57
C HIS A 23 10.57 12.98 -8.40
N SER A 24 9.47 13.35 -9.07
CA SER A 24 9.40 14.50 -9.96
C SER A 24 8.84 15.74 -9.25
N LYS A 25 9.44 16.91 -9.51
CA LYS A 25 9.00 18.22 -8.97
C LYS A 25 7.82 18.83 -9.76
N SER A 26 7.27 18.15 -10.76
CA SER A 26 6.47 18.78 -11.81
C SER A 26 5.09 18.17 -12.05
N THR A 27 4.55 17.39 -11.13
CA THR A 27 3.14 16.98 -11.25
C THR A 27 2.28 17.68 -10.20
N GLU A 28 1.04 17.98 -10.58
CA GLU A 28 0.01 18.53 -9.69
C GLU A 28 -0.45 17.51 -8.62
N TYR A 29 0.06 16.27 -8.66
CA TYR A 29 -0.40 15.16 -7.84
C TYR A 29 0.74 14.54 -7.02
N TYR A 30 0.68 14.67 -5.69
CA TYR A 30 1.67 14.09 -4.80
C TYR A 30 1.47 12.56 -4.65
N TYR A 31 2.40 11.76 -5.18
CA TYR A 31 2.43 10.31 -4.98
C TYR A 31 3.35 9.91 -3.82
N PHE A 32 2.75 9.39 -2.75
CA PHE A 32 3.44 9.11 -1.49
C PHE A 32 4.04 7.69 -1.40
N GLY A 33 3.79 6.79 -2.36
CA GLY A 33 4.30 5.43 -2.33
C GLY A 33 3.68 4.52 -1.27
N GLY A 34 4.42 3.50 -0.86
CA GLY A 34 3.96 2.46 0.06
C GLY A 34 3.18 1.35 -0.62
N ALA A 35 3.17 0.18 0.04
CA ALA A 35 2.45 -1.00 -0.40
C ALA A 35 1.98 -1.81 0.81
N TYR A 36 0.83 -2.47 0.69
CA TYR A 36 0.23 -3.24 1.77
C TYR A 36 -0.33 -4.56 1.24
N ALA A 37 -0.12 -5.63 2.01
CA ALA A 37 -0.83 -6.88 1.84
C ALA A 37 -1.72 -7.10 3.05
N VAL A 38 -2.99 -7.38 2.79
CA VAL A 38 -4.03 -7.56 3.81
C VAL A 38 -4.72 -8.90 3.55
N ASP A 39 -4.87 -9.71 4.59
CA ASP A 39 -5.56 -10.99 4.48
C ASP A 39 -7.09 -10.85 4.46
N LYS A 40 -7.79 -11.97 4.25
CA LYS A 40 -9.26 -12.02 4.21
C LYS A 40 -9.95 -11.62 5.52
N LEU A 41 -9.22 -11.55 6.64
CA LEU A 41 -9.74 -11.12 7.95
C LEU A 41 -9.49 -9.63 8.19
N GLY A 42 -8.91 -8.92 7.22
CA GLY A 42 -8.57 -7.51 7.34
C GLY A 42 -7.27 -7.25 8.10
N LYS A 43 -6.46 -8.28 8.37
CA LYS A 43 -5.17 -8.11 9.04
C LYS A 43 -4.11 -7.72 8.02
N VAL A 44 -3.36 -6.66 8.30
CA VAL A 44 -2.15 -6.32 7.54
C VAL A 44 -1.09 -7.39 7.81
N ILE A 45 -0.68 -8.12 6.76
CA ILE A 45 0.31 -9.20 6.84
C ILE A 45 1.68 -8.78 6.34
N ALA A 46 1.76 -7.76 5.48
CA ALA A 46 3.02 -7.16 5.06
C ALA A 46 2.82 -5.70 4.67
N LYS A 47 3.86 -4.89 4.80
CA LYS A 47 3.87 -3.49 4.35
C LYS A 47 5.23 -3.02 3.88
N LYS A 48 5.21 -2.08 2.94
CA LYS A 48 6.34 -1.23 2.55
C LYS A 48 6.03 0.19 2.99
N GLU A 49 6.99 0.85 3.62
CA GLU A 49 6.81 2.20 4.16
C GLU A 49 6.58 3.24 3.06
N ILE A 50 5.76 4.23 3.38
CA ILE A 50 5.50 5.42 2.55
C ILE A 50 6.81 6.18 2.32
N GLY A 51 6.97 6.75 1.12
CA GLY A 51 8.15 7.52 0.74
C GLY A 51 9.41 6.69 0.49
N SER A 52 9.29 5.35 0.43
CA SER A 52 10.42 4.47 0.16
C SER A 52 10.21 3.61 -1.08
N GLU A 53 11.15 3.72 -2.03
CA GLU A 53 11.21 2.84 -3.21
C GLU A 53 11.53 1.40 -2.81
N GLY A 54 11.10 0.43 -3.62
CA GLY A 54 11.51 -0.97 -3.51
C GLY A 54 10.37 -1.97 -3.74
N ILE A 55 10.60 -3.19 -3.28
CA ILE A 55 9.72 -4.34 -3.51
C ILE A 55 9.09 -4.77 -2.20
N LEU A 56 7.78 -5.06 -2.22
CA LEU A 56 7.10 -5.80 -1.17
C LEU A 56 6.97 -7.26 -1.64
N TYR A 57 7.74 -8.16 -1.04
CA TYR A 57 7.64 -9.60 -1.30
C TYR A 57 6.76 -10.25 -0.23
N ILE A 58 5.85 -11.13 -0.64
CA ILE A 58 4.96 -11.88 0.24
C ILE A 58 4.89 -13.34 -0.21
N ASP A 59 4.75 -14.23 0.77
CA ASP A 59 4.43 -15.65 0.59
C ASP A 59 3.03 -15.89 1.14
N ILE A 60 2.20 -16.63 0.41
CA ILE A 60 0.72 -16.66 0.58
C ILE A 60 0.21 -18.09 0.73
#